data_AF-A0A1D6LQ74-F1
#
_entry.id   AF-A0A1D6LQ74-F1
#
_cell.length_a   1.000
_cell.length_b   1.000
_cell.length_c   1.000
_cell.angle_alpha   90.00
_cell.angle_beta   90.00
_cell.angle_gamma   90.00
#
_symmetry.space_group_name_H-M   'P 1'
#
loop_
_entity.id
_entity.type
_entity.pdbx_description
1 polymer ?
#
loop_
_entity_poly.entity_id
_entity_poly.type
_entity_poly.pdbx_seq_one_letter_code
_entity_poly.pdbx_strand_id
1 'polypeptide(L)'
;MDDAQGYQEGDDHELVLKKQEWIKTQDMLKSKLILEDEFAWSLPSVGSGLDEPEWCKLKYIGGTDISFLKEDPSTACAAVVVLNADTLEVVHEEFNVVRLQVPYIPGFLAFREVLCIFGRAIVFIEKLLSFNQ
;
A
#
# COMPACT_ATOMS: atom_id res chain seq x y z
N MET A 1 -11.24 47.41 20.43
CA MET A 1 -9.81 47.02 20.45
C MET A 1 -9.76 45.72 19.70
N ASP A 2 -9.19 45.80 18.52
CA ASP A 2 -9.17 44.78 17.48
C ASP A 2 -8.31 43.60 17.90
N ASP A 3 -8.85 42.40 17.80
CA ASP A 3 -8.06 41.18 17.65
C ASP A 3 -8.51 40.50 16.35
N ALA A 4 -8.10 41.10 15.24
CA ALA A 4 -8.12 40.45 13.93
C ALA A 4 -7.06 39.35 13.96
N GLN A 5 -7.50 38.12 14.25
CA GLN A 5 -6.68 36.93 14.07
C GLN A 5 -6.24 36.86 12.60
N GLY A 6 -4.92 36.93 12.39
CA GLY A 6 -4.30 36.84 11.08
C GLY A 6 -4.70 35.55 10.37
N TYR A 7 -5.42 35.69 9.26
CA TYR A 7 -5.74 34.60 8.35
C TYR A 7 -4.45 34.03 7.76
N GLN A 8 -4.27 32.71 7.87
CA GLN A 8 -3.13 31.97 7.33
C GLN A 8 -3.30 31.75 5.81
N GLU A 9 -3.10 32.79 5.03
CA GLU A 9 -3.25 32.75 3.56
C GLU A 9 -2.15 31.90 2.87
N GLY A 10 -1.02 31.66 3.55
CA GLY A 10 0.10 30.87 3.02
C GLY A 10 -0.08 29.35 3.07
N ASP A 11 -0.77 28.83 4.08
CA ASP A 11 -0.94 27.38 4.29
C ASP A 11 -1.96 26.79 3.29
N ASP A 12 -3.01 27.56 2.97
CA ASP A 12 -4.02 27.14 1.99
C ASP A 12 -3.44 27.10 0.55
N HIS A 13 -2.58 28.07 0.20
CA HIS A 13 -1.94 28.08 -1.12
C HIS A 13 -0.99 26.88 -1.32
N GLU A 14 -0.21 26.50 -0.30
CA GLU A 14 0.65 25.32 -0.37
C GLU A 14 -0.16 24.03 -0.53
N LEU A 15 -1.26 23.89 0.22
CA LEU A 15 -2.17 22.74 0.10
C LEU A 15 -2.82 22.66 -1.29
N VAL A 16 -3.19 23.80 -1.89
CA VAL A 16 -3.74 23.85 -3.25
C VAL A 16 -2.71 23.39 -4.28
N LEU A 17 -1.47 23.88 -4.21
CA LEU A 17 -0.39 23.45 -5.11
C LEU A 17 -0.12 21.95 -4.97
N LYS A 18 -0.06 21.45 -3.73
CA LYS A 18 0.16 20.02 -3.45
C LYS A 18 -0.96 19.14 -4.00
N LYS A 19 -2.22 19.56 -3.88
CA LYS A 19 -3.36 18.88 -4.51
C LYS A 19 -3.20 18.82 -6.03
N GLN A 20 -2.81 19.93 -6.68
CA GLN A 20 -2.62 19.96 -8.13
C GLN A 20 -1.50 19.00 -8.59
N GLU A 21 -0.40 18.94 -7.84
CA GLU A 21 0.69 17.99 -8.09
C GLU A 21 0.21 16.53 -7.96
N TRP A 22 -0.54 16.23 -6.90
CA TRP A 22 -1.05 14.88 -6.65
C TRP A 22 -2.09 14.44 -7.68
N ILE A 23 -2.94 15.35 -8.18
CA ILE A 23 -3.86 15.06 -9.28
C ILE A 23 -3.08 14.66 -10.53
N LYS A 24 -2.08 15.45 -10.92
CA LYS A 24 -1.22 15.12 -12.08
C LYS A 24 -0.54 13.77 -11.91
N THR A 25 -0.09 13.46 -10.69
CA THR A 25 0.54 12.18 -10.37
C THR A 25 -0.45 11.02 -10.45
N GLN A 26 -1.66 11.17 -9.91
CA GLN A 26 -2.73 10.17 -10.02
C GLN A 26 -3.11 9.91 -11.48
N ASP A 27 -3.29 10.96 -12.29
CA ASP A 27 -3.62 10.82 -13.71
C ASP A 27 -2.49 10.12 -14.49
N MET A 28 -1.24 10.48 -14.20
CA MET A 28 -0.07 9.82 -14.78
C MET A 28 0.03 8.35 -14.38
N LEU A 29 -0.22 8.00 -13.11
CA LEU A 29 -0.16 6.60 -12.67
C LEU A 29 -1.35 5.79 -13.18
N LYS A 30 -2.53 6.42 -13.29
CA LYS A 30 -3.74 5.80 -13.84
C LYS A 30 -3.56 5.39 -15.31
N SER A 31 -2.80 6.14 -16.11
CA SER A 31 -2.51 5.73 -17.49
C SER A 31 -1.60 4.51 -17.61
N LYS A 32 -0.93 4.11 -16.51
CA LYS A 32 -0.11 2.90 -16.42
C LYS A 32 -0.87 1.72 -15.78
N LEU A 33 -2.16 1.89 -15.48
CA LEU A 33 -2.96 0.84 -14.88
C LEU A 33 -3.24 -0.25 -15.91
N ILE A 34 -2.84 -1.49 -15.59
CA ILE A 34 -3.15 -2.68 -16.36
C ILE A 34 -4.38 -3.33 -15.72
N LEU A 35 -5.41 -3.58 -16.52
CA LEU A 35 -6.69 -4.15 -16.08
C LEU A 35 -6.88 -5.60 -16.52
N GLU A 36 -5.97 -6.11 -17.33
CA GLU A 36 -5.99 -7.47 -17.86
C GLU A 36 -4.94 -8.31 -17.13
N ASP A 37 -5.28 -9.55 -16.82
CA ASP A 37 -4.38 -10.47 -16.14
C ASP A 37 -3.32 -11.01 -17.12
N GLU A 38 -2.06 -10.65 -16.92
CA GLU A 38 -0.91 -11.19 -17.66
C GLU A 38 -0.11 -12.18 -16.78
N PHE A 39 -0.81 -13.11 -16.14
CA PHE A 39 -0.19 -14.07 -15.24
C PHE A 39 -0.20 -15.48 -15.83
N ALA A 40 0.96 -16.13 -15.81
CA ALA A 40 1.09 -17.55 -16.19
C ALA A 40 0.59 -18.51 -15.10
N TRP A 41 0.27 -17.98 -13.90
CA TRP A 41 -0.18 -18.78 -12.77
C TRP A 41 -1.71 -18.87 -12.69
N SER A 42 -2.19 -20.00 -12.19
CA SER A 42 -3.60 -20.34 -11.99
C SER A 42 -3.99 -20.24 -10.52
N LEU A 43 -5.28 -19.97 -10.26
CA LEU A 43 -5.83 -19.93 -8.91
C LEU A 43 -6.11 -21.36 -8.39
N PRO A 44 -5.82 -21.67 -7.12
CA PRO A 44 -5.99 -23.02 -6.56
C PRO A 44 -7.42 -23.61 -6.63
N SER A 45 -8.45 -22.77 -6.79
CA SER A 45 -9.88 -23.18 -6.68
C SER A 45 -10.67 -23.18 -7.99
N VAL A 46 -10.08 -22.82 -9.14
CA VAL A 46 -10.77 -22.96 -10.43
C VAL A 46 -10.39 -24.32 -10.99
N GLY A 47 -11.25 -25.31 -10.73
CA GLY A 47 -11.03 -26.71 -11.08
C GLY A 47 -10.68 -26.93 -12.56
N SER A 48 -9.39 -27.00 -12.84
CA SER A 48 -8.87 -27.78 -13.97
C SER A 48 -8.16 -28.97 -13.38
N GLY A 49 -8.66 -30.16 -13.68
CA GLY A 49 -8.09 -31.41 -13.20
C GLY A 49 -6.64 -31.56 -13.65
N LEU A 50 -5.84 -32.11 -12.73
CA LEU A 50 -4.65 -32.94 -12.93
C LEU A 50 -3.67 -32.50 -14.04
N ASP A 51 -2.46 -32.10 -13.62
CA ASP A 51 -1.22 -31.94 -14.40
C ASP A 51 -0.79 -30.51 -14.82
N GLU A 52 -1.25 -29.45 -14.15
CA GLU A 52 -0.57 -28.15 -14.22
C GLU A 52 0.73 -28.17 -13.39
N PRO A 53 1.88 -27.72 -13.93
CA PRO A 53 3.13 -27.68 -13.17
C PRO A 53 3.02 -26.84 -11.90
N GLU A 54 3.70 -27.24 -10.82
CA GLU A 54 3.73 -26.51 -9.54
C GLU A 54 4.24 -25.05 -9.64
N TRP A 55 4.96 -24.69 -10.70
CA TRP A 55 5.39 -23.32 -10.96
C TRP A 55 4.29 -22.43 -11.58
N CYS A 56 3.21 -23.04 -12.09
CA CYS A 56 2.03 -22.36 -12.61
C CYS A 56 0.95 -22.15 -11.54
N LYS A 57 1.23 -22.34 -10.25
CA LYS A 57 0.26 -22.13 -9.17
C LYS A 57 0.60 -20.90 -8.35
N LEU A 58 -0.42 -20.14 -7.95
CA LEU A 58 -0.26 -19.09 -6.96
C LEU A 58 0.15 -19.70 -5.62
N LYS A 59 1.32 -19.34 -5.10
CA LYS A 59 1.86 -19.92 -3.85
C LYS A 59 1.56 -19.10 -2.61
N TYR A 60 1.58 -17.78 -2.76
CA TYR A 60 1.49 -16.85 -1.64
C TYR A 60 0.55 -15.70 -1.95
N ILE A 61 -0.18 -15.25 -0.94
CA ILE A 61 -1.07 -14.09 -1.00
C ILE A 61 -0.57 -13.07 0.01
N GLY A 62 -0.28 -11.85 -0.46
CA GLY A 62 0.08 -10.73 0.40
C GLY A 62 -1.15 -9.96 0.85
N GLY A 63 -1.21 -9.62 2.14
CA GLY A 63 -2.18 -8.70 2.72
C GLY A 63 -1.45 -7.51 3.35
N THR A 64 -2.07 -6.34 3.31
CA THR A 64 -1.56 -5.15 3.98
C THR A 64 -2.69 -4.33 4.56
N ASP A 65 -2.44 -3.72 5.71
CA ASP A 65 -3.34 -2.78 6.36
C ASP A 65 -2.55 -1.63 6.99
N ILE A 66 -3.20 -0.49 7.17
CA ILE A 66 -2.65 0.64 7.92
C ILE A 66 -3.71 1.21 8.85
N SER A 67 -3.36 1.26 10.13
CA SER A 67 -4.22 1.75 11.19
C SER A 67 -3.62 3.01 11.82
N PHE A 68 -4.44 4.04 11.99
CA PHE A 68 -4.01 5.32 12.56
C PHE A 68 -4.34 5.38 14.06
N LEU A 69 -3.44 5.97 14.84
CA LEU A 69 -3.68 6.21 16.26
C LEU A 69 -4.76 7.30 16.43
N LYS A 70 -5.75 7.06 17.30
CA LYS A 70 -6.88 7.99 17.47
C LYS A 70 -6.46 9.30 18.11
N GLU A 71 -5.51 9.22 19.04
CA GLU A 71 -5.00 10.35 19.81
C GLU A 71 -4.04 11.21 18.99
N ASP A 72 -3.31 10.60 18.05
CA ASP A 72 -2.37 11.28 17.15
C ASP A 72 -2.47 10.70 15.71
N PRO A 73 -3.26 11.32 14.82
CA PRO A 73 -3.40 10.90 13.43
C PRO A 73 -2.14 11.05 12.57
N SER A 74 -1.06 11.64 13.12
CA SER A 74 0.26 11.61 12.49
C SER A 74 1.01 10.30 12.75
N THR A 75 0.56 9.49 13.71
CA THR A 75 1.12 8.17 14.01
C THR A 75 0.24 7.07 13.42
N ALA A 76 0.84 6.17 12.66
CA ALA A 76 0.16 5.03 12.05
C ALA A 76 0.98 3.75 12.23
N CYS A 77 0.31 2.61 12.26
CA CYS A 77 0.92 1.29 12.21
C CYS A 77 0.58 0.67 10.85
N ALA A 78 1.58 0.35 10.06
CA ALA A 78 1.42 -0.42 8.83
C ALA A 78 1.77 -1.89 9.10
N ALA A 79 0.94 -2.80 8.60
CA ALA A 79 1.14 -4.23 8.68
C ALA A 79 1.19 -4.84 7.28
N VAL A 80 2.05 -5.84 7.11
CA VAL A 80 2.12 -6.70 5.93
C VAL A 80 2.12 -8.14 6.41
N VAL A 81 1.26 -8.96 5.83
CA VAL A 81 1.16 -10.39 6.11
C VAL A 81 1.27 -11.16 4.81
N VAL A 82 1.80 -12.37 4.87
CA VAL A 82 1.79 -13.30 3.75
C VAL A 82 1.22 -14.63 4.18
N LEU A 83 0.29 -15.10 3.37
CA LEU A 83 -0.43 -16.34 3.54
C LEU A 83 0.07 -17.36 2.51
N ASN A 84 0.13 -18.63 2.89
CA ASN A 84 0.13 -19.71 1.91
C ASN A 84 -1.23 -19.72 1.18
N ALA A 85 -1.23 -19.77 -0.15
CA ALA A 85 -2.45 -19.65 -0.94
C ALA A 85 -3.40 -20.86 -0.81
N ASP A 86 -2.86 -22.05 -0.50
CA ASP A 86 -3.64 -23.28 -0.37
C ASP A 86 -4.22 -23.43 1.05
N THR A 87 -3.42 -23.17 2.08
CA THR A 87 -3.82 -23.37 3.49
C THR A 87 -4.41 -22.12 4.14
N LEU A 88 -4.17 -20.94 3.57
CA LEU A 88 -4.46 -19.63 4.16
C LEU A 88 -3.78 -19.40 5.52
N GLU A 89 -2.74 -20.18 5.85
CA GLU A 89 -1.95 -19.99 7.05
C GLU A 89 -0.94 -18.86 6.88
N VAL A 90 -0.72 -18.08 7.93
CA VAL A 90 0.29 -17.02 7.97
C VAL A 90 1.68 -17.63 7.94
N VAL A 91 2.41 -17.37 6.86
CA VAL A 91 3.83 -17.76 6.73
C VAL A 91 4.77 -16.62 7.11
N HIS A 92 4.26 -15.38 7.09
CA HIS A 92 5.02 -14.21 7.50
C HIS A 92 4.11 -13.06 7.93
N GLU A 93 4.56 -12.29 8.91
CA GLU A 93 3.94 -11.04 9.33
C GLU A 93 5.03 -10.05 9.78
N GLU A 94 4.86 -8.79 9.38
CA GLU A 94 5.68 -7.68 9.84
C GLU A 94 4.80 -6.46 10.08
N PHE A 95 5.10 -5.68 11.12
CA PHE A 95 4.43 -4.43 11.41
C PHE A 95 5.44 -3.33 11.72
N ASN A 96 5.05 -2.09 11.48
CA ASN A 96 5.88 -0.93 11.78
C ASN A 96 5.04 0.29 12.13
N VAL A 97 5.39 0.90 13.25
CA VAL A 97 4.82 2.18 13.67
C VAL A 97 5.64 3.29 13.05
N VAL A 98 4.97 4.18 12.32
CA VAL A 98 5.56 5.26 11.54
C VAL A 98 4.86 6.56 11.84
N ARG A 99 5.65 7.64 11.84
CA ARG A 99 5.12 9.00 11.98
C ARG A 99 5.07 9.69 10.63
N LEU A 100 3.86 9.85 10.11
CA LEU A 100 3.55 10.45 8.83
C LEU A 100 3.82 11.95 8.83
N GLN A 101 4.65 12.38 7.88
CA GLN A 101 4.90 13.80 7.60
C GLN A 101 3.94 14.36 6.53
N VAL A 102 3.17 13.48 5.89
CA VAL A 102 2.26 13.83 4.80
C VAL A 102 0.88 14.16 5.37
N PRO A 103 0.31 15.35 5.08
CA PRO A 103 -0.99 15.76 5.61
C PRO A 103 -2.13 14.91 5.03
N TYR A 104 -3.22 14.82 5.77
CA TYR A 104 -4.44 14.18 5.28
C TYR A 104 -5.17 15.11 4.31
N ILE A 105 -5.37 14.63 3.07
CA ILE A 105 -6.21 15.29 2.08
C ILE A 105 -7.21 14.27 1.54
N PRO A 106 -8.53 14.50 1.67
CA PRO A 106 -9.55 13.61 1.12
C PRO A 106 -9.33 13.35 -0.37
N GLY A 107 -9.39 12.09 -0.80
CA GLY A 107 -9.11 11.66 -2.18
C GLY A 107 -7.64 11.30 -2.48
N PHE A 108 -6.72 11.53 -1.53
CA PHE A 108 -5.28 11.32 -1.72
C PHE A 108 -4.63 10.44 -0.64
N LEU A 109 -5.41 9.56 0.00
CA LEU A 109 -4.94 8.72 1.09
C LEU A 109 -3.74 7.84 0.68
N ALA A 110 -3.73 7.33 -0.56
CA ALA A 110 -2.64 6.51 -1.09
C ALA A 110 -1.24 7.14 -0.95
N PHE A 111 -1.11 8.48 -1.02
CA PHE A 111 0.18 9.17 -0.84
C PHE A 111 0.70 9.11 0.60
N ARG A 112 -0.18 8.88 1.58
CA ARG A 112 0.21 8.65 2.99
C ARG A 112 0.57 7.18 3.21
N GLU A 113 -0.17 6.26 2.61
CA GLU A 113 -0.07 4.82 2.90
C GLU A 113 1.05 4.12 2.14
N VAL A 114 1.27 4.48 0.87
CA VAL A 114 2.28 3.84 -0.01
C VAL A 114 3.66 3.86 0.64
N LEU A 115 4.06 4.98 1.25
CA LEU A 115 5.39 5.12 1.86
C LEU A 115 5.59 4.15 3.03
N CYS A 116 4.53 3.86 3.78
CA CYS A 116 4.58 2.99 4.94
C CYS A 116 4.62 1.51 4.54
N ILE A 117 3.89 1.16 3.47
CA ILE A 117 3.76 -0.21 2.98
C ILE A 117 4.98 -0.61 2.12
N PHE A 118 5.38 0.23 1.15
CA PHE A 118 6.45 -0.11 0.20
C PHE A 118 7.81 -0.35 0.86
N GLY A 119 8.15 0.45 1.89
CA GLY A 119 9.44 0.33 2.57
C GLY A 119 9.69 -1.06 3.17
N ARG A 120 8.63 -1.81 3.52
CA ARG A 120 8.74 -3.14 4.11
C ARG A 120 8.40 -4.26 3.15
N ALA A 121 7.43 -4.04 2.26
CA ALA A 121 7.08 -5.01 1.23
C ALA A 121 8.30 -5.39 0.36
N ILE A 122 9.17 -4.42 0.02
CA ILE A 122 10.39 -4.68 -0.76
C ILE A 122 11.38 -5.56 0.01
N VAL A 123 11.68 -5.21 1.27
CA VAL A 123 12.59 -5.98 2.14
C VAL A 123 12.10 -7.42 2.31
N PHE A 124 10.78 -7.59 2.33
CA PHE A 124 10.17 -8.91 2.43
C PHE A 124 10.26 -9.72 1.12
N ILE A 125 10.03 -9.11 -0.05
CA ILE A 125 10.20 -9.80 -1.34
C ILE A 125 11.63 -10.33 -1.48
N GLU A 126 12.63 -9.56 -1.07
CA GLU A 126 14.03 -10.00 -1.08
C GLU A 126 14.27 -11.20 -0.13
N LYS A 127 13.67 -11.19 1.07
CA LYS A 127 13.76 -12.32 2.01
C LYS A 127 13.05 -13.58 1.47
N LEU A 128 11.88 -13.45 0.86
CA LEU A 128 11.14 -14.56 0.26
C LEU A 128 11.89 -15.22 -0.90
N LEU A 129 12.49 -14.40 -1.76
CA LEU A 129 13.31 -14.89 -2.88
C LEU A 129 14.58 -15.58 -2.38
N SER A 130 15.15 -15.11 -1.28
CA SER A 130 16.35 -15.70 -0.66
C SER A 130 16.08 -17.01 0.08
N PHE A 131 14.85 -17.24 0.56
CA PHE A 131 14.46 -18.48 1.28
C PHE A 131 14.14 -19.65 0.35
N ASN A 132 13.96 -19.39 -0.96
CA ASN A 132 13.59 -20.38 -1.98
C ASN A 132 14.77 -20.79 -2.90
N GLN A 133 16.00 -20.49 -2.51
CA GLN A 133 17.23 -20.88 -3.20
C GLN A 133 18.05 -21.83 -2.32
#